data_AF-A0A1I6E6B6-F1
#
_entry.id   AF-A0A1I6E6B6-F1
#
_cell.length_a   1.000
_cell.length_b   1.000
_cell.length_c   1.000
_cell.angle_alpha   90.00
_cell.angle_beta   90.00
_cell.angle_gamma   90.00
#
_symmetry.space_group_name_H-M   'P 1'
#
loop_
_entity.id
_entity.type
_entity.pdbx_description
1 polymer ?
#
loop_
_entity_poly.entity_id
_entity_poly.type
_entity_poly.pdbx_seq_one_letter_code
_entity_poly.pdbx_strand_id
1 'polypeptide(L)'
;MQVETLTLPLPHDWFAAETALPKTRFRMSKLKTKGSALHGLAARVSQARAQTEFGETDSTLDGAQRLFDSYFLVERASGPPVEMLRAAIAQALPICVADIETGVELDETQFEKLARGLHRLADWALIPADMPDFTPPQMTADPLFRWKQQHQLFFLIIHGMLYLLHVLEEALDREHAPVTQTILSDFADLMEASKVAFHLAANFSAEAYEDLIRPDMTAHDPHFSGLFYADHKELVTSLRVLKRVPDDFEEELDRISAAISETYDAHAHVCLRFVGETSSLASKDDSRVAAESIRGKYVKRTKVIAGLAGPRS
;
A
#
# COMPACT_ATOMS: atom_id res chain seq x y z
N MET A 1 -7.39 4.40 -21.10
CA MET A 1 -6.68 5.54 -20.46
C MET A 1 -5.27 5.05 -20.12
N GLN A 2 -4.24 5.89 -20.12
CA GLN A 2 -2.89 5.43 -19.74
C GLN A 2 -2.65 5.70 -18.26
N VAL A 3 -2.16 4.70 -17.53
CA VAL A 3 -1.63 4.87 -16.18
C VAL A 3 -0.34 5.66 -16.29
N GLU A 4 -0.13 6.62 -15.40
CA GLU A 4 1.09 7.43 -15.38
C GLU A 4 2.22 6.72 -14.62
N THR A 5 3.46 7.05 -14.98
CA THR A 5 4.64 6.56 -14.25
C THR A 5 4.71 7.21 -12.87
N LEU A 6 4.89 6.41 -11.82
CA LEU A 6 5.17 6.89 -10.47
C LEU A 6 6.66 6.86 -10.18
N THR A 7 7.18 7.97 -9.68
CA THR A 7 8.54 8.03 -9.16
C THR A 7 8.54 7.72 -7.66
N LEU A 8 9.24 6.66 -7.25
CA LEU A 8 9.34 6.19 -5.87
C LEU A 8 10.80 6.01 -5.44
N PRO A 9 11.14 6.19 -4.15
CA PRO A 9 12.49 5.89 -3.66
C PRO A 9 12.76 4.38 -3.71
N LEU A 10 14.02 3.97 -3.53
CA LEU A 10 14.32 2.58 -3.21
C LEU A 10 13.79 2.27 -1.80
N PRO A 11 13.34 1.03 -1.54
CA PRO A 11 12.70 0.72 -0.26
C PRO A 11 13.61 0.89 0.96
N HIS A 12 14.93 0.75 0.78
CA HIS A 12 15.89 0.94 1.88
C HIS A 12 16.22 2.42 2.16
N ASP A 13 15.89 3.34 1.25
CA ASP A 13 16.15 4.78 1.43
C ASP A 13 15.34 5.36 2.61
N TRP A 14 14.21 4.73 2.96
CA TRP A 14 13.39 5.13 4.11
C TRP A 14 14.16 5.11 5.42
N PHE A 15 15.13 4.20 5.59
CA PHE A 15 15.89 4.05 6.83
C PHE A 15 17.05 5.04 6.96
N ALA A 16 17.30 5.83 5.90
CA ALA A 16 18.20 6.98 5.92
C ALA A 16 17.45 8.31 5.88
N ALA A 17 16.11 8.28 5.81
CA ALA A 17 15.30 9.48 5.69
C ALA A 17 15.24 10.25 7.01
N GLU A 18 15.25 11.58 6.92
CA GLU A 18 14.91 12.43 8.06
C GLU A 18 13.45 12.17 8.49
N THR A 19 13.27 11.87 9.77
CA THR A 19 11.94 11.67 10.34
C THR A 19 11.30 12.99 10.74
N ALA A 20 10.00 13.12 10.50
CA ALA A 20 9.22 14.26 10.91
C ALA A 20 7.83 13.81 11.34
N LEU A 21 7.43 14.18 12.56
CA LEU A 21 6.06 13.99 13.00
C LEU A 21 5.14 15.02 12.31
N PRO A 22 3.95 14.62 11.82
CA PRO A 22 3.00 15.56 11.24
C PRO A 22 2.61 16.65 12.25
N LYS A 23 2.88 17.92 11.93
CA LYS A 23 2.51 19.07 12.78
C LYS A 23 1.00 19.27 12.89
N THR A 24 0.29 18.89 11.83
CA THR A 24 -1.16 18.97 11.73
C THR A 24 -1.68 17.65 11.18
N ARG A 25 -2.73 17.12 11.80
CA ARG A 25 -3.34 15.85 11.39
C ARG A 25 -4.77 16.08 10.92
N PHE A 26 -5.20 15.31 9.93
CA PHE A 26 -6.59 15.32 9.53
C PHE A 26 -7.48 14.76 10.65
N ARG A 27 -8.60 15.45 10.86
CA ARG A 27 -9.60 15.05 11.86
C ARG A 27 -10.57 14.08 11.22
N MET A 28 -10.59 12.83 11.68
CA MET A 28 -11.44 11.78 11.10
C MET A 28 -12.95 12.09 11.18
N SER A 29 -13.38 12.94 12.11
CA SER A 29 -14.75 13.48 12.14
C SER A 29 -15.12 14.31 10.90
N LYS A 30 -14.14 14.72 10.08
CA LYS A 30 -14.34 15.47 8.83
C LYS A 30 -14.42 14.61 7.57
N LEU A 31 -14.26 13.27 7.66
CA LEU A 31 -14.20 12.38 6.49
C LEU A 31 -15.32 12.65 5.48
N LYS A 32 -16.57 12.78 5.93
CA LYS A 32 -17.76 12.94 5.05
C LYS A 32 -18.18 14.40 4.81
N THR A 33 -17.33 15.38 5.10
CA THR A 33 -17.70 16.81 5.00
C THR A 33 -17.67 17.37 3.58
N LYS A 34 -17.02 16.68 2.64
CA LYS A 34 -16.90 17.05 1.22
C LYS A 34 -17.49 15.96 0.32
N GLY A 35 -18.68 15.47 0.65
CA GLY A 35 -19.32 14.36 -0.06
C GLY A 35 -18.87 13.01 0.47
N SER A 36 -18.22 12.19 -0.37
CA SER A 36 -17.69 10.89 0.06
C SER A 36 -16.39 11.04 0.85
N ALA A 37 -16.03 10.01 1.63
CA ALA A 37 -14.79 9.99 2.40
C ALA A 37 -13.53 10.07 1.51
N LEU A 38 -13.62 9.58 0.27
CA LEU A 38 -12.52 9.61 -0.70
C LEU A 38 -12.46 10.91 -1.51
N HIS A 39 -13.59 11.59 -1.72
CA HIS A 39 -13.62 12.86 -2.44
C HIS A 39 -12.86 13.95 -1.67
N GLY A 40 -13.03 14.02 -0.35
CA GLY A 40 -12.25 14.91 0.52
C GLY A 40 -10.75 14.62 0.49
N LEU A 41 -10.36 13.35 0.36
CA LEU A 41 -8.96 12.95 0.18
C LEU A 41 -8.38 13.43 -1.14
N ALA A 42 -9.08 13.21 -2.27
CA ALA A 42 -8.63 13.68 -3.58
C ALA A 42 -8.45 15.21 -3.59
N ALA A 43 -9.40 15.94 -3.02
CA ALA A 43 -9.29 17.37 -2.79
C ALA A 43 -8.03 17.73 -1.99
N ARG A 44 -7.84 17.07 -0.83
CA ARG A 44 -6.70 17.28 0.04
C ARG A 44 -5.36 17.09 -0.65
N VAL A 45 -5.21 16.03 -1.45
CA VAL A 45 -3.91 15.70 -2.04
C VAL A 45 -3.64 16.48 -3.33
N SER A 46 -4.69 16.97 -4.01
CA SER A 46 -4.54 17.78 -5.24
C SER A 46 -3.81 19.11 -5.03
N GLN A 47 -3.76 19.60 -3.78
CA GLN A 47 -3.01 20.81 -3.44
C GLN A 47 -1.49 20.58 -3.35
N ALA A 48 -1.06 19.33 -3.17
CA ALA A 48 0.35 19.03 -3.10
C ALA A 48 0.95 19.22 -4.51
N ARG A 49 2.00 20.03 -4.60
CA ARG A 49 2.71 20.22 -5.87
C ARG A 49 3.39 18.91 -6.25
N ALA A 50 3.08 18.38 -7.42
CA ALA A 50 3.89 17.35 -8.04
C ALA A 50 5.25 17.97 -8.39
N GLN A 51 6.28 17.68 -7.58
CA GLN A 51 7.65 17.79 -8.05
C GLN A 51 7.90 16.60 -8.97
N THR A 52 8.43 16.88 -10.16
CA THR A 52 8.60 15.88 -11.23
C THR A 52 10.06 15.55 -11.50
N GLU A 53 10.99 16.22 -10.83
CA GLU A 53 12.42 16.06 -11.06
C GLU A 53 13.10 15.60 -9.77
N PHE A 54 13.45 14.31 -9.75
CA PHE A 54 14.31 13.69 -8.75
C PHE A 54 15.61 13.24 -9.42
N GLY A 55 16.64 12.96 -8.62
CA GLY A 55 17.92 12.53 -9.16
C GLY A 55 17.85 11.12 -9.73
N GLU A 56 18.76 10.79 -10.65
CA GLU A 56 18.96 9.40 -11.05
C GLU A 56 19.36 8.56 -9.82
N THR A 57 18.86 7.33 -9.73
CA THR A 57 19.29 6.39 -8.70
C THR A 57 20.23 5.34 -9.28
N ASP A 58 21.23 4.94 -8.50
CA ASP A 58 21.93 3.68 -8.77
C ASP A 58 21.04 2.54 -8.26
N SER A 59 20.19 2.00 -9.14
CA SER A 59 19.16 1.05 -8.75
C SER A 59 19.80 -0.24 -8.24
N THR A 60 19.66 -0.50 -6.93
CA THR A 60 20.13 -1.75 -6.31
C THR A 60 19.19 -2.94 -6.54
N LEU A 61 18.12 -2.74 -7.32
CA LEU A 61 17.15 -3.78 -7.61
C LEU A 61 17.77 -4.86 -8.50
N ASP A 62 17.31 -6.10 -8.36
CA ASP A 62 17.67 -7.15 -9.32
C ASP A 62 16.84 -7.06 -10.61
N GLY A 63 17.13 -7.92 -11.59
CA GLY A 63 16.45 -7.90 -12.88
C GLY A 63 14.95 -8.17 -12.81
N ALA A 64 14.52 -9.07 -11.92
CA ALA A 64 13.10 -9.41 -11.76
C ALA A 64 12.34 -8.28 -11.06
N GLN A 65 12.97 -7.63 -10.08
CA GLN A 65 12.43 -6.46 -9.39
C GLN A 65 12.25 -5.27 -10.34
N ARG A 66 13.24 -4.96 -11.19
CA ARG A 66 13.10 -3.91 -12.22
C ARG A 66 12.01 -4.22 -13.24
N LEU A 67 11.85 -5.49 -13.62
CA LEU A 67 10.80 -5.92 -14.54
C LEU A 67 9.41 -5.75 -13.92
N PHE A 68 9.29 -6.03 -12.62
CA PHE A 68 8.05 -5.80 -11.88
C PHE A 68 7.71 -4.31 -11.81
N ASP A 69 8.67 -3.46 -11.47
CA ASP A 69 8.50 -2.00 -11.46
C ASP A 69 8.08 -1.49 -12.84
N SER A 70 8.72 -1.94 -13.92
CA SER A 70 8.38 -1.47 -15.28
C SER A 70 6.98 -1.86 -15.72
N TYR A 71 6.45 -3.02 -15.30
CA TYR A 71 5.08 -3.44 -15.62
C TYR A 71 4.02 -2.48 -15.04
N PHE A 72 4.25 -2.04 -13.81
CA PHE A 72 3.37 -1.13 -13.07
C PHE A 72 3.77 0.34 -13.18
N LEU A 73 4.68 0.65 -14.11
CA LEU A 73 5.14 2.01 -14.40
C LEU A 73 5.69 2.69 -13.14
N VAL A 74 6.63 2.03 -12.45
CA VAL A 74 7.38 2.60 -11.34
C VAL A 74 8.79 2.92 -11.80
N GLU A 75 9.21 4.16 -11.57
CA GLU A 75 10.58 4.61 -11.73
C GLU A 75 11.22 4.83 -10.36
N ARG A 76 12.43 4.29 -10.18
CA ARG A 76 13.19 4.51 -8.94
C ARG A 76 14.09 5.73 -9.14
N ALA A 77 14.12 6.62 -8.15
CA ALA A 77 14.93 7.83 -8.20
C ALA A 77 15.57 8.13 -6.83
N SER A 78 16.59 8.98 -6.82
CA SER A 78 17.26 9.45 -5.62
C SER A 78 16.73 10.82 -5.20
N GLY A 79 16.57 11.03 -3.90
CA GLY A 79 16.06 12.28 -3.35
C GLY A 79 15.44 12.08 -1.97
N PRO A 80 14.86 13.14 -1.36
CA PRO A 80 14.20 13.03 -0.07
C PRO A 80 12.95 12.14 -0.14
N PRO A 81 12.91 10.96 0.51
CA PRO A 81 11.83 9.98 0.31
C PRO A 81 10.42 10.51 0.64
N VAL A 82 10.29 11.40 1.64
CA VAL A 82 9.01 12.02 2.02
C VAL A 82 8.50 12.96 0.92
N GLU A 83 9.38 13.69 0.23
CA GLU A 83 9.00 14.57 -0.88
C GLU A 83 8.57 13.75 -2.10
N MET A 84 9.28 12.67 -2.40
CA MET A 84 8.92 11.72 -3.45
C MET A 84 7.56 11.07 -3.18
N LEU A 85 7.33 10.57 -1.97
CA LEU A 85 6.04 10.00 -1.58
C LEU A 85 4.91 11.04 -1.69
N ARG A 86 5.15 12.28 -1.26
CA ARG A 86 4.19 13.38 -1.39
C ARG A 86 3.82 13.64 -2.85
N ALA A 87 4.80 13.71 -3.74
CA ALA A 87 4.59 13.90 -5.17
C ALA A 87 3.80 12.73 -5.80
N ALA A 88 4.20 11.50 -5.48
CA ALA A 88 3.52 10.29 -5.98
C ALA A 88 2.06 10.20 -5.48
N ILE A 89 1.79 10.59 -4.23
CA ILE A 89 0.43 10.70 -3.68
C ILE A 89 -0.40 11.75 -4.43
N ALA A 90 0.16 12.93 -4.67
CA ALA A 90 -0.51 14.03 -5.37
C ALA A 90 -0.89 13.63 -6.80
N GLN A 91 -0.05 12.82 -7.44
CA GLN A 91 -0.25 12.31 -8.79
C GLN A 91 -1.29 11.17 -8.84
N ALA A 92 -1.08 10.09 -8.09
CA ALA A 92 -1.91 8.89 -8.24
C ALA A 92 -3.25 8.94 -7.51
N LEU A 93 -3.33 9.49 -6.29
CA LEU A 93 -4.56 9.35 -5.50
C LEU A 93 -5.80 10.03 -6.12
N PRO A 94 -5.71 11.23 -6.75
CA PRO A 94 -6.88 11.80 -7.42
C PRO A 94 -7.42 10.90 -8.54
N ILE A 95 -6.53 10.22 -9.26
CA ILE A 95 -6.88 9.27 -10.32
C ILE A 95 -7.46 7.98 -9.74
N CYS A 96 -6.88 7.45 -8.65
CA CYS A 96 -7.43 6.30 -7.94
C CYS A 96 -8.87 6.56 -7.46
N VAL A 97 -9.14 7.74 -6.90
CA VAL A 97 -10.48 8.12 -6.44
C VAL A 97 -11.46 8.20 -7.60
N ALA A 98 -11.04 8.77 -8.74
CA ALA A 98 -11.88 8.82 -9.92
C ALA A 98 -12.15 7.42 -10.53
N ASP A 99 -11.19 6.49 -10.53
CA ASP A 99 -11.44 5.09 -10.93
C ASP A 99 -12.45 4.41 -9.99
N ILE A 100 -12.32 4.62 -8.68
CA ILE A 100 -13.25 4.10 -7.68
C ILE A 100 -14.69 4.58 -7.96
N GLU A 101 -14.86 5.84 -8.37
CA GLU A 101 -16.16 6.43 -8.72
C GLU A 101 -16.79 5.82 -9.99
N THR A 102 -16.04 5.03 -10.79
CA THR A 102 -16.59 4.32 -11.96
C THR A 102 -17.44 3.09 -11.62
N GLY A 103 -17.68 2.82 -10.33
CA GLY A 103 -18.64 1.81 -9.86
C GLY A 103 -18.01 0.57 -9.23
N VAL A 104 -16.97 0.75 -8.39
CA VAL A 104 -16.38 -0.39 -7.66
C VAL A 104 -17.34 -0.95 -6.60
N GLU A 105 -17.28 -2.26 -6.39
CA GLU A 105 -18.04 -2.95 -5.35
C GLU A 105 -17.27 -2.92 -4.01
N LEU A 106 -17.47 -1.86 -3.22
CA LEU A 106 -17.02 -1.77 -1.83
C LEU A 106 -18.20 -1.40 -0.92
N ASP A 107 -18.21 -1.96 0.29
CA ASP A 107 -19.15 -1.53 1.34
C ASP A 107 -18.69 -0.23 2.04
N GLU A 108 -19.58 0.38 2.82
CA GLU A 108 -19.31 1.64 3.52
C GLU A 108 -18.14 1.53 4.52
N THR A 109 -17.95 0.37 5.14
CA THR A 109 -16.86 0.12 6.09
C THR A 109 -15.53 0.06 5.36
N GLN A 110 -15.48 -0.57 4.19
CA GLN A 110 -14.29 -0.63 3.34
C GLN A 110 -13.92 0.77 2.83
N PHE A 111 -14.91 1.57 2.42
CA PHE A 111 -14.67 2.97 2.04
C PHE A 111 -14.09 3.79 3.20
N GLU A 112 -14.62 3.64 4.42
CA GLU A 112 -14.10 4.34 5.59
C GLU A 112 -12.68 3.91 5.93
N LYS A 113 -12.40 2.60 5.96
CA LYS A 113 -11.05 2.05 6.23
C LYS A 113 -10.03 2.58 5.23
N LEU A 114 -10.36 2.55 3.94
CA LEU A 114 -9.50 3.06 2.89
C LEU A 114 -9.25 4.57 3.07
N ALA A 115 -10.31 5.37 3.22
CA ALA A 115 -10.18 6.82 3.37
C ALA A 115 -9.36 7.20 4.62
N ARG A 116 -9.58 6.51 5.74
CA ARG A 116 -8.83 6.70 6.99
C ARG A 116 -7.34 6.46 6.77
N GLY A 117 -6.96 5.29 6.24
CA GLY A 117 -5.57 4.95 5.98
C GLY A 117 -4.91 5.95 5.02
N LEU A 118 -5.59 6.31 3.93
CA LEU A 118 -5.02 7.27 2.96
C LEU A 118 -4.90 8.70 3.50
N HIS A 119 -5.79 9.13 4.39
CA HIS A 119 -5.60 10.40 5.10
C HIS A 119 -4.44 10.33 6.10
N ARG A 120 -4.16 9.17 6.72
CA ARG A 120 -2.93 8.97 7.51
C ARG A 120 -1.69 9.00 6.63
N LEU A 121 -1.72 8.33 5.49
CA LEU A 121 -0.65 8.41 4.51
C LEU A 121 -0.36 9.88 4.11
N ALA A 122 -1.41 10.67 3.85
CA ALA A 122 -1.27 12.09 3.55
C ALA A 122 -0.75 12.93 4.75
N ASP A 123 -1.11 12.58 5.99
CA ASP A 123 -0.53 13.20 7.20
C ASP A 123 0.99 12.98 7.23
N TRP A 124 1.45 11.76 7.00
CA TRP A 124 2.88 11.38 7.01
C TRP A 124 3.67 11.86 5.79
N ALA A 125 3.00 12.09 4.67
CA ALA A 125 3.56 12.83 3.53
C ALA A 125 3.59 14.35 3.74
N LEU A 126 3.16 14.84 4.91
CA LEU A 126 3.10 16.27 5.28
C LEU A 126 2.21 17.11 4.35
N ILE A 127 1.16 16.51 3.81
CA ILE A 127 0.16 17.22 3.00
C ILE A 127 -0.78 17.98 3.95
N PRO A 128 -1.05 19.27 3.72
CA PRO A 128 -1.99 20.04 4.53
C PRO A 128 -3.36 19.36 4.66
N ALA A 129 -4.06 19.61 5.77
CA ALA A 129 -5.32 18.93 6.10
C ALA A 129 -6.58 19.59 5.52
N ASP A 130 -6.43 20.75 4.88
CA ASP A 130 -7.52 21.40 4.15
C ASP A 130 -7.88 20.61 2.89
N MET A 131 -9.15 20.74 2.52
CA MET A 131 -9.76 20.06 1.38
C MET A 131 -10.32 21.15 0.47
N PRO A 132 -9.51 21.72 -0.43
CA PRO A 132 -9.96 22.74 -1.38
C PRO A 132 -11.06 22.19 -2.30
N ASP A 133 -11.69 23.05 -3.07
CA ASP A 133 -12.62 22.57 -4.09
C ASP A 133 -11.85 21.85 -5.19
N PHE A 134 -12.32 20.65 -5.53
CA PHE A 134 -11.68 19.75 -6.46
C PHE A 134 -12.74 19.03 -7.28
N THR A 135 -12.50 18.91 -8.57
CA THR A 135 -13.36 18.16 -9.48
C THR A 135 -12.56 16.94 -9.95
N PRO A 136 -12.95 15.72 -9.55
CA PRO A 136 -12.31 14.50 -10.04
C PRO A 136 -12.35 14.44 -11.57
N PRO A 137 -11.28 13.92 -12.21
CA PRO A 137 -11.33 13.67 -13.64
C PRO A 137 -12.45 12.68 -13.95
N GLN A 138 -13.11 12.88 -15.09
CA GLN A 138 -14.11 11.93 -15.56
C GLN A 138 -13.41 10.70 -16.12
N MET A 139 -13.82 9.53 -15.62
CA MET A 139 -13.21 8.25 -15.98
C MET A 139 -14.27 7.24 -16.41
N THR A 140 -13.85 6.29 -17.23
CA THR A 140 -14.65 5.12 -17.62
C THR A 140 -14.00 3.87 -17.04
N ALA A 141 -14.80 2.93 -16.57
CA ALA A 141 -14.30 1.66 -16.04
C ALA A 141 -13.44 0.93 -17.10
N ASP A 142 -12.23 0.54 -16.71
CA ASP A 142 -11.26 -0.17 -17.54
C ASP A 142 -10.51 -1.17 -16.64
N PRO A 143 -10.69 -2.49 -16.81
CA PRO A 143 -10.08 -3.49 -15.94
C PRO A 143 -8.55 -3.46 -15.90
N LEU A 144 -7.89 -3.20 -17.04
CA LEU A 144 -6.43 -3.17 -17.10
C LEU A 144 -5.88 -1.89 -16.46
N PHE A 145 -6.56 -0.77 -16.70
CA PHE A 145 -6.26 0.47 -16.00
C PHE A 145 -6.39 0.28 -14.48
N ARG A 146 -7.51 -0.28 -14.01
CA ARG A 146 -7.76 -0.57 -12.60
C ARG A 146 -6.70 -1.48 -12.01
N TRP A 147 -6.35 -2.56 -12.71
CA TRP A 147 -5.28 -3.47 -12.31
C TRP A 147 -4.01 -2.70 -12.00
N LYS A 148 -3.52 -1.88 -12.94
CA LYS A 148 -2.26 -1.15 -12.75
C LYS A 148 -2.37 0.01 -11.74
N GLN A 149 -3.44 0.80 -11.81
CA GLN A 149 -3.64 1.98 -10.95
C GLN A 149 -3.83 1.60 -9.48
N GLN A 150 -4.56 0.52 -9.19
CA GLN A 150 -4.79 0.10 -7.80
C GLN A 150 -3.59 -0.65 -7.21
N HIS A 151 -2.70 -1.22 -8.04
CA HIS A 151 -1.38 -1.67 -7.58
C HIS A 151 -0.49 -0.49 -7.19
N GLN A 152 -0.49 0.59 -7.97
CA GLN A 152 0.20 1.82 -7.60
C GLN A 152 -0.31 2.38 -6.25
N LEU A 153 -1.63 2.36 -6.00
CA LEU A 153 -2.20 2.68 -4.69
C LEU A 153 -1.61 1.81 -3.57
N PHE A 154 -1.53 0.50 -3.79
CA PHE A 154 -0.91 -0.43 -2.84
C PHE A 154 0.55 -0.07 -2.58
N PHE A 155 1.31 0.32 -3.61
CA PHE A 155 2.71 0.73 -3.45
C PHE A 155 2.86 1.96 -2.56
N LEU A 156 2.02 2.98 -2.75
CA LEU A 156 2.01 4.17 -1.89
C LEU A 156 1.74 3.82 -0.42
N ILE A 157 0.82 2.88 -0.17
CA ILE A 157 0.52 2.39 1.18
C ILE A 157 1.73 1.68 1.79
N ILE A 158 2.41 0.83 1.02
CA ILE A 158 3.62 0.11 1.47
C ILE A 158 4.76 1.09 1.80
N HIS A 159 4.96 2.12 0.98
CA HIS A 159 5.95 3.17 1.26
C HIS A 159 5.60 3.95 2.54
N GLY A 160 4.33 4.25 2.79
CA GLY A 160 3.90 4.83 4.06
C GLY A 160 4.16 3.93 5.27
N MET A 161 3.94 2.62 5.13
CA MET A 161 4.24 1.63 6.17
C MET A 161 5.73 1.53 6.47
N LEU A 162 6.58 1.50 5.44
CA LEU A 162 8.04 1.52 5.58
C LEU A 162 8.48 2.76 6.36
N TYR A 163 7.96 3.93 6.00
CA TYR A 163 8.27 5.16 6.72
C TYR A 163 7.83 5.11 8.18
N LEU A 164 6.61 4.63 8.45
CA LEU A 164 6.11 4.50 9.82
C LEU A 164 6.95 3.54 10.67
N LEU A 165 7.44 2.44 10.10
CA LEU A 165 8.33 1.51 10.82
C LEU A 165 9.69 2.14 11.13
N HIS A 166 10.23 2.95 10.22
CA HIS A 166 11.45 3.73 10.47
C HIS A 166 11.22 4.76 11.60
N VAL A 167 10.13 5.53 11.54
CA VAL A 167 9.79 6.50 12.60
C VAL A 167 9.53 5.79 13.93
N LEU A 168 8.90 4.60 13.92
CA LEU A 168 8.68 3.79 15.12
C LEU A 168 10.01 3.37 15.75
N GLU A 169 10.96 2.91 14.94
CA GLU A 169 12.29 2.50 15.40
C GLU A 169 12.98 3.65 16.13
N GLU A 170 12.97 4.87 15.57
CA GLU A 170 13.52 6.05 16.24
C GLU A 170 12.74 6.49 17.49
N ALA A 171 11.41 6.34 17.49
CA ALA A 171 10.57 6.71 18.62
C ALA A 171 10.77 5.78 19.83
N LEU A 172 10.99 4.48 19.57
CA LEU A 172 11.29 3.49 20.59
C LEU A 172 12.64 3.78 21.27
N ASP A 173 13.63 4.28 20.55
CA ASP A 173 14.92 4.71 21.12
C ASP A 173 14.80 5.92 22.06
N ARG A 174 13.70 6.67 21.97
CA ARG A 174 13.43 7.89 22.75
C ARG A 174 12.35 7.72 23.83
N GLU A 175 11.81 6.51 24.00
CA GLU A 175 10.82 6.12 25.02
C GLU A 175 9.56 7.01 25.09
N HIS A 176 9.09 7.55 23.96
CA HIS A 176 7.96 8.49 23.95
C HIS A 176 6.60 7.79 23.72
N ALA A 177 6.01 7.23 24.79
CA ALA A 177 4.81 6.38 24.70
C ALA A 177 3.62 6.94 23.87
N PRO A 178 3.17 8.20 24.02
CA PRO A 178 2.07 8.74 23.19
C PRO A 178 2.37 8.80 21.68
N VAL A 179 3.64 8.98 21.32
CA VAL A 179 4.09 9.02 19.91
C VAL A 179 4.11 7.60 19.36
N THR A 180 4.63 6.64 20.12
CA THR A 180 4.60 5.21 19.80
C THR A 180 3.18 4.73 19.53
N GLN A 181 2.23 5.00 20.44
CA GLN A 181 0.82 4.65 20.27
C GLN A 181 0.24 5.19 18.96
N THR A 182 0.52 6.47 18.68
CA THR A 182 0.03 7.15 17.49
C THR A 182 0.58 6.52 16.21
N ILE A 183 1.87 6.18 16.19
CA ILE A 183 2.52 5.52 15.05
C ILE A 183 1.93 4.13 14.83
N LEU A 184 1.75 3.33 15.89
CA LEU A 184 1.17 1.99 15.79
C LEU A 184 -0.28 2.03 15.28
N SER A 185 -1.07 2.98 15.78
CA SER A 185 -2.45 3.19 15.33
C SER A 185 -2.52 3.58 13.85
N ASP A 186 -1.64 4.47 13.39
CA ASP A 186 -1.57 4.87 11.98
C ASP A 186 -1.08 3.73 11.09
N PHE A 187 -0.14 2.93 11.58
CA PHE A 187 0.34 1.75 10.88
C PHE A 187 -0.79 0.72 10.71
N ALA A 188 -1.60 0.50 11.74
CA ALA A 188 -2.80 -0.33 11.64
C ALA A 188 -3.83 0.23 10.64
N ASP A 189 -4.06 1.54 10.62
CA ASP A 189 -4.92 2.20 9.62
C ASP A 189 -4.43 1.94 8.18
N LEU A 190 -3.11 2.02 7.94
CA LEU A 190 -2.52 1.69 6.63
C LEU A 190 -2.67 0.19 6.29
N MET A 191 -2.47 -0.70 7.26
CA MET A 191 -2.63 -2.15 7.08
C MET A 191 -4.07 -2.49 6.67
N GLU A 192 -5.05 -1.92 7.35
CA GLU A 192 -6.47 -2.09 7.00
C GLU A 192 -6.80 -1.48 5.63
N ALA A 193 -6.22 -0.33 5.26
CA ALA A 193 -6.38 0.23 3.92
C ALA A 193 -5.76 -0.66 2.83
N SER A 194 -4.60 -1.29 3.09
CA SER A 194 -3.95 -2.21 2.16
C SER A 194 -4.83 -3.42 1.81
N LYS A 195 -5.59 -3.93 2.78
CA LYS A 195 -6.59 -4.97 2.57
C LYS A 195 -7.65 -4.52 1.56
N VAL A 196 -8.16 -3.29 1.71
CA VAL A 196 -9.15 -2.72 0.77
C VAL A 196 -8.53 -2.51 -0.61
N ALA A 197 -7.26 -2.10 -0.69
CA ALA A 197 -6.54 -1.97 -1.96
C ALA A 197 -6.47 -3.30 -2.73
N PHE A 198 -6.32 -4.45 -2.06
CA PHE A 198 -6.41 -5.76 -2.72
C PHE A 198 -7.79 -6.00 -3.36
N HIS A 199 -8.87 -5.65 -2.66
CA HIS A 199 -10.23 -5.78 -3.21
C HIS A 199 -10.44 -4.87 -4.42
N LEU A 200 -9.90 -3.64 -4.39
CA LEU A 200 -9.95 -2.70 -5.51
C LEU A 200 -9.17 -3.20 -6.72
N ALA A 201 -7.93 -3.65 -6.53
CA ALA A 201 -7.10 -4.21 -7.58
C ALA A 201 -7.67 -5.49 -8.21
N ALA A 202 -8.67 -6.10 -7.58
CA ALA A 202 -9.38 -7.27 -8.06
C ALA A 202 -10.84 -6.96 -8.49
N ASN A 203 -11.24 -5.70 -8.55
CA ASN A 203 -12.63 -5.31 -8.80
C ASN A 203 -12.95 -5.28 -10.30
N PHE A 204 -12.96 -6.46 -10.93
CA PHE A 204 -13.34 -6.70 -12.32
C PHE A 204 -13.79 -8.17 -12.51
N SER A 205 -14.33 -8.51 -13.69
CA SER A 205 -14.79 -9.87 -13.98
C SER A 205 -13.63 -10.86 -14.12
N ALA A 206 -13.87 -12.14 -13.86
CA ALA A 206 -12.89 -13.20 -14.13
C ALA A 206 -12.54 -13.29 -15.63
N GLU A 207 -13.50 -13.01 -16.51
CA GLU A 207 -13.30 -12.91 -17.96
C GLU A 207 -12.28 -11.81 -18.30
N ALA A 208 -12.40 -10.60 -17.72
CA ALA A 208 -11.41 -9.54 -17.93
C ALA A 208 -10.02 -9.92 -17.42
N TYR A 209 -9.94 -10.76 -16.38
CA TYR A 209 -8.65 -11.28 -15.94
C TYR A 209 -8.01 -12.22 -16.97
N GLU A 210 -8.77 -13.21 -17.47
CA GLU A 210 -8.24 -14.20 -18.42
C GLU A 210 -8.00 -13.63 -19.81
N ASP A 211 -8.84 -12.72 -20.29
CA ASP A 211 -8.79 -12.23 -21.67
C ASP A 211 -7.93 -10.99 -21.86
N LEU A 212 -7.69 -10.22 -20.78
CA LEU A 212 -6.96 -8.95 -20.86
C LEU A 212 -5.76 -8.90 -19.91
N ILE A 213 -5.96 -9.08 -18.60
CA ILE A 213 -4.90 -8.84 -17.60
C ILE A 213 -3.82 -9.91 -17.66
N ARG A 214 -4.19 -11.19 -17.64
CA ARG A 214 -3.23 -12.30 -17.67
C ARG A 214 -2.41 -12.34 -18.97
N PRO A 215 -2.99 -12.14 -20.16
CA PRO A 215 -2.23 -11.97 -21.40
C PRO A 215 -1.29 -10.76 -21.34
N ASP A 216 -1.72 -9.61 -20.82
CA ASP A 216 -0.87 -8.41 -20.66
C ASP A 216 0.34 -8.70 -19.75
N MET A 217 0.14 -9.34 -18.59
CA MET A 217 1.23 -9.76 -17.70
C MET A 217 2.18 -10.76 -18.37
N THR A 218 1.63 -11.77 -19.05
CA THR A 218 2.42 -12.85 -19.69
C THR A 218 3.22 -12.33 -20.88
N ALA A 219 2.68 -11.36 -21.62
CA ALA A 219 3.38 -10.68 -22.71
C ALA A 219 4.54 -9.83 -22.19
N HIS A 220 4.42 -9.27 -20.98
CA HIS A 220 5.51 -8.55 -20.32
C HIS A 220 6.58 -9.49 -19.77
N ASP A 221 6.18 -10.55 -19.05
CA ASP A 221 7.05 -11.66 -18.64
C ASP A 221 6.24 -12.95 -18.37
N PRO A 222 6.57 -14.08 -19.04
CA PRO A 222 5.94 -15.37 -18.77
C PRO A 222 6.05 -15.85 -17.31
N HIS A 223 7.02 -15.35 -16.55
CA HIS A 223 7.26 -15.70 -15.14
C HIS A 223 6.83 -14.58 -14.18
N PHE A 224 5.99 -13.64 -14.63
CA PHE A 224 5.56 -12.49 -13.82
C PHE A 224 5.02 -12.93 -12.45
N SER A 225 5.51 -12.29 -11.39
CA SER A 225 5.16 -12.66 -10.02
C SER A 225 5.16 -11.46 -9.07
N GLY A 226 4.15 -11.40 -8.21
CA GLY A 226 4.13 -10.49 -7.06
C GLY A 226 5.29 -10.70 -6.07
N LEU A 227 5.97 -11.85 -6.12
CA LEU A 227 7.19 -12.10 -5.32
C LEU A 227 8.37 -11.20 -5.71
N PHE A 228 8.33 -10.60 -6.90
CA PHE A 228 9.36 -9.69 -7.38
C PHE A 228 9.17 -8.27 -6.86
N TYR A 229 8.11 -7.99 -6.08
CA TYR A 229 7.93 -6.66 -5.52
C TYR A 229 8.91 -6.38 -4.37
N ALA A 230 9.89 -5.52 -4.63
CA ALA A 230 10.99 -5.22 -3.70
C ALA A 230 10.51 -4.59 -2.39
N ASP A 231 9.57 -3.66 -2.44
CA ASP A 231 9.15 -2.89 -1.26
C ASP A 231 8.40 -3.77 -0.27
N HIS A 232 7.59 -4.74 -0.76
CA HIS A 232 6.94 -5.71 0.11
C HIS A 232 7.95 -6.64 0.81
N LYS A 233 9.04 -7.03 0.14
CA LYS A 233 10.12 -7.82 0.77
C LYS A 233 10.79 -7.03 1.89
N GLU A 234 11.05 -5.75 1.68
CA GLU A 234 11.58 -4.86 2.71
C GLU A 234 10.59 -4.74 3.87
N LEU A 235 9.31 -4.42 3.59
CA LEU A 235 8.27 -4.29 4.61
C LEU A 235 8.20 -5.52 5.53
N VAL A 236 8.14 -6.73 4.94
CA VAL A 236 8.08 -7.98 5.72
C VAL A 236 9.29 -8.11 6.64
N THR A 237 10.47 -7.65 6.20
CA THR A 237 11.70 -7.68 6.98
C THR A 237 11.68 -6.63 8.10
N SER A 238 11.20 -5.42 7.81
CA SER A 238 11.15 -4.29 8.74
C SER A 238 10.09 -4.47 9.84
N LEU A 239 9.08 -5.32 9.64
CA LEU A 239 8.11 -5.70 10.69
C LEU A 239 8.78 -6.21 11.98
N ARG A 240 10.04 -6.66 11.93
CA ARG A 240 10.81 -7.05 13.12
C ARG A 240 10.90 -5.96 14.18
N VAL A 241 10.76 -4.68 13.81
CA VAL A 241 10.72 -3.54 14.74
C VAL A 241 9.62 -3.72 15.80
N LEU A 242 8.49 -4.35 15.45
CA LEU A 242 7.36 -4.57 16.37
C LEU A 242 7.73 -5.45 17.58
N LYS A 243 8.80 -6.25 17.51
CA LYS A 243 9.34 -7.02 18.66
C LYS A 243 9.86 -6.14 19.78
N ARG A 244 10.25 -4.90 19.46
CA ARG A 244 10.81 -3.94 20.41
C ARG A 244 9.73 -3.09 21.09
N VAL A 245 8.50 -3.12 20.58
CA VAL A 245 7.37 -2.37 21.15
C VAL A 245 7.04 -2.98 22.51
N PRO A 246 6.93 -2.20 23.61
CA PRO A 246 6.53 -2.72 24.92
C PRO A 246 5.13 -3.33 24.93
N ASP A 247 4.86 -4.22 25.88
CA ASP A 247 3.57 -4.91 25.99
C ASP A 247 2.43 -4.00 26.47
N ASP A 248 2.74 -2.80 26.97
CA ASP A 248 1.77 -1.74 27.28
C ASP A 248 0.95 -1.27 26.06
N PHE A 249 1.34 -1.66 24.84
CA PHE A 249 0.64 -1.38 23.57
C PHE A 249 -0.08 -2.62 23.02
N GLU A 250 -0.59 -3.50 23.89
CA GLU A 250 -1.26 -4.75 23.50
C GLU A 250 -2.42 -4.51 22.52
N GLU A 251 -3.26 -3.49 22.77
CA GLU A 251 -4.40 -3.17 21.90
C GLU A 251 -3.96 -2.85 20.45
N GLU A 252 -2.93 -2.03 20.28
CA GLU A 252 -2.42 -1.69 18.96
C GLU A 252 -1.73 -2.88 18.29
N LEU A 253 -0.97 -3.68 19.05
CA LEU A 253 -0.28 -4.87 18.53
C LEU A 253 -1.28 -5.95 18.10
N ASP A 254 -2.38 -6.14 18.83
CA ASP A 254 -3.46 -7.04 18.47
C ASP A 254 -4.18 -6.57 17.20
N ARG A 255 -4.46 -5.28 17.10
CA ARG A 255 -5.04 -4.69 15.89
C ARG A 255 -4.13 -4.91 14.67
N ILE A 256 -2.82 -4.70 14.81
CA ILE A 256 -1.84 -4.97 13.75
C ILE A 256 -1.81 -6.47 13.42
N SER A 257 -1.81 -7.34 14.41
CA SER A 257 -1.83 -8.80 14.22
C SER A 257 -3.06 -9.26 13.45
N ALA A 258 -4.24 -8.71 13.78
CA ALA A 258 -5.48 -8.95 13.06
C ALA A 258 -5.39 -8.44 11.63
N ALA A 259 -4.93 -7.21 11.43
CA ALA A 259 -4.79 -6.62 10.09
C ALA A 259 -3.81 -7.41 9.20
N ILE A 260 -2.71 -7.94 9.75
CA ILE A 260 -1.82 -8.87 9.01
C ILE A 260 -2.62 -10.08 8.53
N SER A 261 -3.34 -10.76 9.44
CA SER A 261 -4.16 -11.93 9.07
C SER A 261 -5.15 -11.60 7.95
N GLU A 262 -5.91 -10.52 8.13
CA GLU A 262 -6.94 -10.13 7.17
C GLU A 262 -6.38 -9.71 5.81
N THR A 263 -5.23 -9.05 5.75
CA THR A 263 -4.58 -8.68 4.48
C THR A 263 -4.10 -9.91 3.72
N TYR A 264 -3.51 -10.90 4.40
CA TYR A 264 -3.13 -12.16 3.77
C TYR A 264 -4.35 -12.95 3.29
N ASP A 265 -5.46 -12.93 4.04
CA ASP A 265 -6.71 -13.56 3.61
C ASP A 265 -7.33 -12.87 2.39
N ALA A 266 -7.31 -11.54 2.34
CA ALA A 266 -7.76 -10.78 1.17
C ALA A 266 -6.91 -11.10 -0.06
N HIS A 267 -5.58 -11.12 0.07
CA HIS A 267 -4.68 -11.50 -1.00
C HIS A 267 -4.94 -12.95 -1.48
N ALA A 268 -5.11 -13.91 -0.56
CA ALA A 268 -5.46 -15.28 -0.90
C ALA A 268 -6.81 -15.36 -1.65
N HIS A 269 -7.78 -14.54 -1.28
CA HIS A 269 -9.08 -14.49 -1.95
C HIS A 269 -8.98 -13.98 -3.39
N VAL A 270 -8.13 -12.98 -3.66
CA VAL A 270 -7.83 -12.53 -5.03
C VAL A 270 -7.25 -13.67 -5.86
N CYS A 271 -6.27 -14.42 -5.32
CA CYS A 271 -5.72 -15.58 -6.02
C CYS A 271 -6.79 -16.64 -6.32
N LEU A 272 -7.65 -16.97 -5.35
CA LEU A 272 -8.73 -17.95 -5.56
C LEU A 272 -9.76 -17.48 -6.59
N ARG A 273 -10.10 -16.18 -6.60
CA ARG A 273 -11.09 -15.62 -7.53
C ARG A 273 -10.67 -15.76 -8.98
N PHE A 274 -9.39 -15.58 -9.28
CA PHE A 274 -8.90 -15.50 -10.65
C PHE A 274 -8.15 -16.75 -11.12
N VAL A 275 -7.38 -17.37 -10.23
CA VAL A 275 -6.50 -18.51 -10.57
C VAL A 275 -7.12 -19.84 -10.07
N GLY A 276 -8.16 -19.78 -9.24
CA GLY A 276 -8.82 -20.97 -8.68
C GLY A 276 -7.85 -21.78 -7.80
N GLU A 277 -7.88 -23.11 -7.97
CA GLU A 277 -6.98 -24.05 -7.28
C GLU A 277 -5.65 -24.28 -8.03
N THR A 278 -5.32 -23.45 -9.03
CA THR A 278 -4.08 -23.62 -9.80
C THR A 278 -2.89 -22.87 -9.20
N SER A 279 -1.69 -23.22 -9.66
CA SER A 279 -0.43 -22.65 -9.19
C SER A 279 -0.23 -21.20 -9.68
N SER A 280 0.63 -20.45 -8.99
CA SER A 280 1.08 -19.13 -9.48
C SER A 280 1.89 -19.25 -10.77
N LEU A 281 1.86 -18.24 -11.65
CA LEU A 281 2.69 -18.17 -12.88
C LEU A 281 4.19 -18.41 -12.64
N ALA A 282 4.70 -18.11 -11.45
CA ALA A 282 6.09 -18.33 -11.07
C ALA A 282 6.35 -19.63 -10.28
N SER A 283 5.32 -20.45 -10.03
CA SER A 283 5.49 -21.73 -9.37
C SER A 283 6.16 -22.73 -10.31
N LYS A 284 7.18 -23.44 -9.82
CA LYS A 284 7.75 -24.62 -10.49
C LYS A 284 6.97 -25.91 -10.21
N ASP A 285 5.94 -25.81 -9.38
CA ASP A 285 5.09 -26.92 -8.93
C ASP A 285 3.64 -26.55 -9.21
N ASP A 286 3.08 -27.18 -10.24
CA ASP A 286 1.71 -26.92 -10.71
C ASP A 286 0.63 -27.44 -9.75
N SER A 287 1.02 -28.23 -8.75
CA SER A 287 0.10 -28.76 -7.73
C SER A 287 -0.07 -27.85 -6.51
N ARG A 288 0.75 -26.79 -6.37
CA ARG A 288 0.70 -25.89 -5.21
C ARG A 288 -0.24 -24.72 -5.44
N VAL A 289 -1.38 -24.75 -4.76
CA VAL A 289 -2.35 -23.65 -4.72
C VAL A 289 -1.71 -22.40 -4.09
N ALA A 290 -1.72 -21.29 -4.83
CA ALA A 290 -1.14 -20.03 -4.36
C ALA A 290 -1.78 -19.55 -3.04
N ALA A 291 -3.10 -19.65 -2.95
CA ALA A 291 -3.88 -19.25 -1.78
C ALA A 291 -3.55 -20.03 -0.50
N GLU A 292 -3.27 -21.33 -0.62
CA GLU A 292 -2.89 -22.16 0.54
C GLU A 292 -1.49 -21.80 1.06
N SER A 293 -0.55 -21.48 0.17
CA SER A 293 0.78 -21.02 0.59
C SER A 293 0.71 -19.67 1.32
N ILE A 294 -0.18 -18.77 0.87
CA ILE A 294 -0.44 -17.47 1.51
C ILE A 294 -1.03 -17.65 2.92
N ARG A 295 -2.12 -18.42 3.04
CA ARG A 295 -2.84 -18.65 4.31
C ARG A 295 -2.07 -19.51 5.30
N GLY A 296 -1.37 -20.54 4.84
CA GLY A 296 -0.71 -21.50 5.72
C GLY A 296 0.70 -21.09 6.13
N LYS A 297 1.51 -20.64 5.17
CA LYS A 297 2.96 -20.43 5.38
C LYS A 297 3.31 -18.97 5.58
N TYR A 298 2.82 -18.09 4.71
CA TYR A 298 3.31 -16.71 4.69
C TYR A 298 2.76 -15.89 5.85
N VAL A 299 1.46 -15.97 6.17
CA VAL A 299 0.90 -15.24 7.32
C VAL A 299 1.60 -15.63 8.64
N LYS A 300 1.83 -16.92 8.86
CA LYS A 300 2.52 -17.42 10.07
C LYS A 300 3.96 -16.91 10.13
N ARG A 301 4.69 -16.97 9.01
CA ARG A 301 6.06 -16.46 8.93
C ARG A 301 6.11 -14.96 9.23
N THR A 302 5.21 -14.18 8.66
CA THR A 302 5.14 -12.73 8.86
C THR A 302 4.86 -12.39 10.32
N LYS A 303 3.91 -13.07 10.97
CA LYS A 303 3.65 -12.90 12.41
C LYS A 303 4.85 -13.28 13.27
N VAL A 304 5.62 -14.32 12.92
CA VAL A 304 6.87 -14.67 13.62
C VAL A 304 7.94 -13.60 13.45
N ILE A 305 8.06 -13.01 12.25
CA ILE A 305 9.00 -11.91 12.02
C ILE A 305 8.61 -10.69 12.86
N ALA A 306 7.31 -10.37 12.91
CA ALA A 306 6.75 -9.28 13.69
C ALA A 306 6.75 -9.50 15.21
N GLY A 307 6.93 -10.74 15.68
CA GLY A 307 6.81 -11.06 17.12
C GLY A 307 5.36 -11.19 17.61
N LEU A 308 4.43 -11.51 16.72
CA LEU A 308 2.97 -11.54 16.96
C LEU A 308 2.37 -12.95 16.78
N ALA A 309 3.20 -13.99 16.84
CA ALA A 309 2.77 -15.38 16.58
C ALA A 309 2.16 -16.09 17.81
N GLY A 310 2.20 -15.47 18.99
CA GLY A 310 1.67 -15.99 20.24
C GLY A 310 1.52 -14.88 21.28
N PRO A 311 1.05 -15.20 22.50
CA PRO A 311 0.90 -14.24 23.59
C PRO A 311 2.24 -13.57 23.91
N ARG A 312 2.23 -12.25 24.11
CA ARG A 312 3.38 -11.49 24.61
C ARG A 312 3.36 -11.52 26.14
N SER A 313 4.53 -11.50 26.78
CA SER A 313 4.74 -11.92 28.19
C SER A 313 5.35 -10.83 29.04
#